data_AF-A0A0L7D1U8-F1
#
_entry.id   AF-A0A0L7D1U8-F1
#
_cell.length_a   1.000
_cell.length_b   1.000
_cell.length_c   1.000
_cell.angle_alpha   90.00
_cell.angle_beta   90.00
_cell.angle_gamma   90.00
#
_symmetry.space_group_name_H-M   'P 1'
#
loop_
_entity.id
_entity.type
_entity.pdbx_description
1 polymer ?
#
loop_
_entity_poly.entity_id
_entity_poly.type
_entity_poly.pdbx_seq_one_letter_code
_entity_poly.pdbx_strand_id
1 'polypeptide(L)' 'MPEWYGWSADTAERGLRELQRIGLIRKEQHLKEAPLSPTGITVVNEYYVCPPFDKRTLDSRRHTHETKGGEA' A
#
# COMPACT_ATOMS: atom_id res chain seq x y z
N MET A 1 7.49 -9.26 -13.63
CA MET A 1 6.19 -9.03 -12.96
C MET A 1 4.99 -9.50 -13.78
N PRO A 2 5.02 -9.56 -15.13
CA PRO A 2 3.94 -10.22 -15.87
C PRO A 2 3.65 -11.63 -15.35
N GLU A 3 4.70 -12.34 -14.93
CA GLU A 3 4.66 -13.72 -14.47
C GLU A 3 3.95 -13.87 -13.11
N TRP A 4 3.85 -12.80 -12.31
CA TRP A 4 3.29 -12.85 -10.96
C TRP A 4 1.89 -12.28 -10.91
N TYR A 5 1.69 -11.14 -11.56
CA TYR A 5 0.49 -10.34 -11.41
C TYR A 5 -0.19 -10.01 -12.76
N GLY A 6 0.35 -10.47 -13.88
CA GLY A 6 -0.27 -10.27 -15.21
C GLY A 6 -0.09 -8.87 -15.81
N TRP A 7 0.78 -8.03 -15.25
CA TRP A 7 1.04 -6.66 -15.68
C TRP A 7 2.53 -6.31 -15.58
N SER A 8 2.99 -5.40 -16.45
CA SER A 8 4.39 -4.96 -16.50
C SER A 8 4.77 -4.10 -15.29
N ALA A 9 6.07 -3.99 -15.03
CA ALA A 9 6.57 -3.12 -13.97
C ALA A 9 6.18 -1.64 -14.20
N ASP A 10 6.18 -1.18 -15.45
CA ASP A 10 5.74 0.17 -15.81
C ASP A 10 4.25 0.40 -15.48
N THR A 11 3.38 -0.56 -15.83
CA THR A 11 1.95 -0.45 -15.50
C THR A 11 1.74 -0.41 -13.98
N ALA A 12 2.53 -1.21 -13.24
CA ALA A 12 2.52 -1.16 -11.77
C ALA A 12 2.95 0.19 -11.21
N GLU A 13 4.03 0.75 -11.73
CA GLU A 13 4.52 2.06 -11.29
C GLU A 13 3.51 3.17 -11.57
N ARG A 14 2.90 3.18 -12.76
CA ARG A 14 1.85 4.16 -13.11
C ARG A 14 0.63 4.04 -12.21
N GLY A 15 0.17 2.82 -11.94
CA GLY A 15 -0.95 2.58 -11.02
C GLY A 15 -0.68 3.06 -9.60
N LEU A 16 0.50 2.72 -9.06
CA LEU A 16 0.91 3.17 -7.72
C LEU A 16 1.04 4.70 -7.64
N ARG A 17 1.58 5.33 -8.69
CA ARG A 17 1.69 6.79 -8.78
C ARG A 17 0.31 7.45 -8.77
N GLU A 18 -0.64 6.89 -9.50
CA GLU A 18 -2.02 7.38 -9.53
C GLU A 18 -2.69 7.25 -8.16
N LEU A 19 -2.59 6.08 -7.52
CA LEU A 19 -3.13 5.84 -6.17
C LEU A 19 -2.54 6.80 -5.13
N GLN A 20 -1.24 7.09 -5.23
CA GLN A 20 -0.59 8.06 -4.37
C GLN A 20 -1.11 9.49 -4.65
N ARG A 21 -1.28 9.85 -5.92
CA ARG A 21 -1.80 11.16 -6.34
C ARG A 21 -3.20 11.42 -5.81
N ILE A 22 -4.07 10.41 -5.78
CA ILE A 22 -5.44 10.53 -5.25
C ILE A 22 -5.52 10.28 -3.73
N GLY A 23 -4.39 10.07 -3.05
CA GLY A 23 -4.32 9.98 -1.59
C GLY A 23 -4.77 8.64 -1.01
N LEU A 24 -4.94 7.60 -1.82
CA LEU A 24 -5.33 6.27 -1.35
C LEU A 24 -4.17 5.46 -0.78
N ILE A 25 -2.94 5.80 -1.17
CA ILE A 25 -1.72 5.24 -0.59
C ILE A 25 -0.72 6.35 -0.28
N ARG A 26 0.19 6.10 0.65
CA ARG A 26 1.43 6.86 0.83
C ARG A 26 2.63 5.94 0.58
N LYS A 27 3.72 6.52 0.11
CA LYS A 27 4.99 5.84 -0.18
C LYS A 27 6.07 6.40 0.73
N GLU A 28 6.81 5.52 1.38
CA GLU A 28 8.05 5.86 2.09
C GLU A 28 9.23 5.18 1.40
N GLN A 29 10.35 5.88 1.30
CA GLN A 29 11.56 5.37 0.64
C GLN A 29 12.69 5.28 1.65
N HIS A 30 13.30 4.10 1.71
CA HIS A 30 14.39 3.80 2.61
C HIS A 30 15.60 3.31 1.84
N LEU A 31 16.78 3.74 2.26
CA LEU A 31 18.03 3.14 1.82
C LEU A 31 18.31 1.91 2.68
N LYS A 32 18.67 0.80 2.04
CA LYS A 32 19.05 -0.44 2.72
C LYS A 32 20.39 -0.91 2.19
N GLU A 33 21.25 -1.37 3.09
CA GLU A 33 22.49 -2.03 2.70
C GLU A 33 22.18 -3.27 1.85
N ALA A 34 22.84 -3.36 0.72
CA ALA A 34 22.73 -4.47 -0.21
C ALA A 34 24.13 -4.76 -0.75
N PRO A 35 24.96 -5.50 0.00
CA PRO A 35 26.38 -5.73 -0.33
C PRO A 35 26.59 -6.41 -1.69
N LEU A 36 25.59 -7.15 -2.17
CA LEU A 36 25.61 -7.83 -3.46
C LEU A 36 25.09 -6.97 -4.63
N SER A 37 24.60 -5.76 -4.34
CA SER A 37 24.27 -4.80 -5.39
C SER A 37 25.53 -4.09 -5.89
N PRO A 38 25.61 -3.65 -7.15
CA PRO A 38 26.78 -2.95 -7.69
C PRO A 38 27.22 -1.73 -6.88
N THR A 39 26.27 -1.06 -6.21
CA THR A 39 26.48 0.15 -5.41
C THR A 39 26.61 -0.11 -3.91
N GLY A 40 26.47 -1.37 -3.45
CA GLY A 40 26.46 -1.74 -2.04
C GLY A 40 25.20 -1.31 -1.26
N ILE A 41 24.28 -0.60 -1.91
CA ILE A 41 23.04 -0.06 -1.35
C ILE A 41 21.89 -0.22 -2.34
N THR A 42 20.68 -0.38 -1.81
CA THR A 42 19.44 -0.43 -2.59
C THR A 42 18.39 0.51 -2.00
N VAL A 43 17.46 0.97 -2.83
CA VAL A 43 16.29 1.75 -2.39
C VAL A 43 15.10 0.81 -2.26
N VAL A 44 14.47 0.82 -1.09
CA VAL A 44 13.24 0.08 -0.80
C VAL A 44 12.08 1.06 -0.74
N ASN A 45 10.99 0.71 -1.40
CA ASN A 45 9.74 1.45 -1.33
C ASN A 45 8.76 0.70 -0.41
N GLU A 46 8.31 1.36 0.64
CA GLU A 46 7.23 0.88 1.49
C GLU A 46 5.95 1.63 1.17
N TYR A 47 4.85 0.89 0.98
CA TYR A 47 3.55 1.47 0.65
C TYR A 47 2.57 1.19 1.77
N TYR A 48 1.85 2.23 2.18
CA TYR A 48 0.82 2.16 3.20
C TYR A 48 -0.51 2.60 2.62
N VAL A 49 -1.57 1.87 2.97
CA VAL A 49 -2.93 2.20 2.56
C VAL A 49 -3.49 3.30 3.47
N CYS A 50 -4.14 4.29 2.87
CA CYS A 50 -4.78 5.42 3.55
C CYS A 50 -6.29 5.20 3.73
N PRO A 51 -6.99 6.02 4.53
CA PRO A 51 -8.45 6.01 4.57
C PRO A 51 -9.06 6.12 3.16
N PRO A 52 -10.17 5.42 2.88
CA PRO A 52 -10.97 4.64 3.83
C PRO A 52 -10.53 3.17 4.00
N PHE A 53 -9.38 2.79 3.45
CA PHE A 53 -8.95 1.39 3.35
C PHE A 53 -7.87 1.02 4.39
N ASP A 54 -7.41 1.98 5.18
CA ASP A 54 -6.48 1.72 6.28
C ASP A 54 -7.15 0.87 7.37
N LYS A 55 -6.33 0.09 8.07
CA LYS A 55 -6.80 -0.83 9.12
C LYS A 55 -7.69 -0.12 10.15
N ARG A 56 -7.32 1.10 10.54
CA ARG A 56 -8.10 1.89 11.50
C ARG A 56 -9.51 2.20 10.99
N THR A 57 -9.66 2.67 9.74
CA THR A 57 -10.99 2.95 9.18
C THR A 57 -11.81 1.67 9.02
N LEU A 58 -11.18 0.57 8.59
CA LEU A 58 -11.86 -0.72 8.46
C LEU A 58 -12.34 -1.25 9.81
N ASP A 59 -11.50 -1.17 10.85
CA ASP A 59 -11.86 -1.61 12.20
C ASP A 59 -13.00 -0.75 12.76
N SER A 60 -12.98 0.58 12.60
CA SER A 60 -14.09 1.44 13.05
C SER A 60 -15.43 1.12 12.35
N ARG A 61 -15.40 0.75 11.07
CA ARG A 61 -16.61 0.35 10.34
C ARG A 61 -17.22 -0.96 10.87
N ARG A 62 -16.39 -1.92 11.29
CA ARG A 62 -16.85 -3.19 11.88
C ARG A 62 -17.61 -2.95 13.19
N HIS A 63 -17.01 -2.17 14.10
CA HIS A 63 -17.62 -1.84 15.39
C HIS A 63 -18.97 -1.13 15.23
N THR A 64 -19.09 -0.24 14.23
CA THR A 64 -20.35 0.49 13.96
C THR A 64 -21.48 -0.45 13.52
N HIS A 65 -21.15 -1.54 12.82
CA HIS A 65 -22.14 -2.51 12.34
C HIS A 65 -22.57 -3.50 13.44
N GLU A 66 -21.70 -3.79 14.41
CA GLU A 66 -22.01 -4.64 15.55
C GLU A 66 -22.97 -3.96 16.54
N THR A 67 -22.83 -2.64 16.75
CA THR A 67 -23.71 -1.91 17.68
C THR A 67 -25.13 -1.65 17.16
N LYS A 68 -25.37 -1.78 15.86
CA LYS A 68 -26.70 -1.55 15.24
C LYS A 68 -27.57 -2.81 15.14
N GLY A 69 -27.04 -3.99 15.51
CA GLY A 69 -27.78 -5.26 15.47
C GLY A 69 -28.46 -5.67 16.78
N GLY A 70 -28.43 -4.82 17.82
CA GLY A 70 -28.92 -5.14 19.17
C GLY A 70 -30.19 -4.41 19.59
N GLU A 71 -30.89 -3.73 18.69
CA GLU A 71 -32.13 -3.01 18.98
C GLU A 71 -33.25 -3.54 18.07
N ALA A 72 -33.86 -4.64 18.50
CA ALA A 72 -35.12 -5.20 17.99
C ALA A 72 -35.81 -5.99 19.11
#